data_AF-C4XG63-F1
#
_entry.id   AF-C4XG63-F1
#
_cell.length_a   1.000
_cell.length_b   1.000
_cell.length_c   1.000
_cell.angle_alpha   90.00
_cell.angle_beta   90.00
_cell.angle_gamma   90.00
#
_symmetry.space_group_name_H-M   'P 1'
#
loop_
_entity.id
_entity.type
_entity.pdbx_description
1 polymer ?
#
loop_
_entity_poly.entity_id
_entity_poly.type
_entity_poly.pdbx_seq_one_letter_code
_entity_poly.pdbx_strand_id
1 'polypeptide(L)'
;MIMQKNRRLENKKSTKVSFKTRMRWLFLGKWPNERRSLPKILEYMLLVFTQIIILILEILILYLLGKNKWTFEGKYLENIVSEIKSYTYRILFSAALLSYIFAIFVCIHVYYILDKTEFYKWSGIIATIFVLTFFSPLAIIFSIVAYEKNLIVFE
;
A
#
# COMPACT_ATOMS: atom_id res chain seq x y z
N MET A 1 -10.50 -12.94 -48.56
CA MET A 1 -11.42 -13.04 -47.40
C MET A 1 -10.80 -12.57 -46.06
N ILE A 2 -9.67 -11.85 -46.05
CA ILE A 2 -8.99 -11.37 -44.83
C ILE A 2 -9.34 -9.88 -44.54
N MET A 3 -9.80 -9.14 -45.55
CA MET A 3 -10.07 -7.70 -45.46
C MET A 3 -11.34 -7.31 -44.68
N GLN A 4 -12.30 -8.23 -44.49
CA GLN A 4 -13.54 -7.93 -43.75
C GLN A 4 -13.40 -8.08 -42.23
N LYS A 5 -12.35 -8.74 -41.72
CA LYS A 5 -12.13 -8.93 -40.28
C LYS A 5 -11.62 -7.65 -39.61
N ASN A 6 -10.88 -6.81 -40.34
CA ASN A 6 -10.31 -5.58 -39.79
C ASN A 6 -11.31 -4.42 -39.67
N ARG A 7 -12.36 -4.36 -40.49
CA ARG A 7 -13.40 -3.31 -40.39
C ARG A 7 -14.34 -3.47 -39.19
N ARG A 8 -14.37 -4.62 -38.51
CA ARG A 8 -15.18 -4.80 -37.29
C ARG A 8 -14.53 -4.20 -36.04
N LEU A 9 -13.24 -3.85 -36.09
CA LEU A 9 -12.53 -3.26 -34.95
C LEU A 9 -12.67 -1.72 -34.89
N GLU A 10 -12.93 -1.05 -36.01
CA GLU A 10 -13.04 0.41 -36.06
C GLU A 10 -14.39 0.96 -35.55
N ASN A 11 -15.42 0.12 -35.44
CA ASN A 11 -16.77 0.53 -35.05
C ASN A 11 -17.16 0.12 -33.61
N LYS A 12 -16.20 -0.04 -32.70
CA LYS A 12 -16.52 0.01 -31.26
C LYS A 12 -16.74 1.48 -30.89
N LYS A 13 -17.96 1.97 -31.17
CA LYS A 13 -18.50 3.24 -30.66
C LYS A 13 -17.96 3.47 -29.25
N SER A 14 -17.38 4.65 -29.02
CA SER A 14 -17.02 5.12 -27.69
C SER A 14 -18.29 5.20 -26.85
N THR A 15 -18.68 4.10 -26.23
CA THR A 15 -19.78 4.11 -25.26
C THR A 15 -19.35 5.05 -24.15
N LYS A 16 -20.12 6.13 -23.95
CA LYS A 16 -19.87 7.07 -22.86
C LYS A 16 -19.80 6.25 -21.57
N VAL A 17 -18.62 6.21 -20.98
CA VAL A 17 -18.37 5.49 -19.73
C VAL A 17 -19.34 6.06 -18.67
N SER A 18 -20.11 5.18 -18.04
CA SER A 18 -21.12 5.57 -17.05
C SER A 18 -20.50 6.38 -15.91
N PHE A 19 -21.26 7.29 -15.31
CA PHE A 19 -20.77 8.10 -14.18
C PHE A 19 -20.28 7.22 -13.03
N LYS A 20 -20.99 6.12 -12.73
CA LYS A 20 -20.58 5.11 -11.75
C LYS A 20 -19.20 4.53 -12.06
N THR A 21 -18.93 4.22 -13.32
CA THR A 21 -17.63 3.71 -13.77
C THR A 21 -16.53 4.76 -13.65
N ARG A 22 -16.82 6.05 -13.93
CA ARG A 22 -15.86 7.15 -13.73
C ARG A 22 -15.51 7.37 -12.27
N MET A 23 -16.52 7.37 -11.40
CA MET A 23 -16.31 7.49 -9.94
C MET A 23 -15.47 6.32 -9.43
N ARG A 24 -15.79 5.10 -9.84
CA ARG A 24 -14.97 3.92 -9.53
C ARG A 24 -13.52 4.08 -9.99
N TRP A 25 -13.29 4.57 -11.21
CA TRP A 25 -11.93 4.77 -11.72
C TRP A 25 -11.15 5.82 -10.93
N LEU A 26 -11.82 6.84 -10.38
CA LEU A 26 -11.17 7.88 -9.57
C LEU A 26 -10.73 7.33 -8.20
N PHE A 27 -11.57 6.52 -7.54
CA PHE A 27 -11.31 6.04 -6.17
C PHE A 27 -10.60 4.70 -6.09
N LEU A 28 -10.94 3.74 -6.96
CA LEU A 28 -10.42 2.36 -6.93
C LEU A 28 -9.54 2.04 -8.14
N GLY A 29 -9.51 2.92 -9.14
CA GLY A 29 -8.86 2.65 -10.41
C GLY A 29 -9.68 1.73 -11.34
N LYS A 30 -9.12 1.50 -12.52
CA LYS A 30 -9.68 0.58 -13.53
C LYS A 30 -9.54 -0.88 -13.08
N TRP A 31 -10.39 -1.79 -13.57
CA TRP A 31 -10.18 -3.23 -13.30
C TRP A 31 -8.95 -3.75 -14.03
N PRO A 32 -8.27 -4.82 -13.57
CA PRO A 32 -7.14 -5.42 -14.30
C PRO A 32 -7.44 -5.65 -15.79
N ASN A 33 -8.61 -6.24 -16.08
CA ASN A 33 -9.08 -6.51 -17.45
C ASN A 33 -9.43 -5.27 -18.28
N GLU A 34 -9.56 -4.09 -17.65
CA GLU A 34 -9.84 -2.81 -18.29
C GLU A 34 -8.57 -1.97 -18.55
N ARG A 35 -7.40 -2.41 -18.06
CA ARG A 35 -6.13 -1.68 -18.17
C ARG A 35 -5.32 -2.24 -19.34
N ARG A 36 -4.63 -1.35 -20.09
CA ARG A 36 -3.80 -1.73 -21.26
C ARG A 36 -2.35 -2.11 -20.91
N SER A 37 -1.78 -1.65 -19.79
CA SER A 37 -0.50 -2.12 -19.22
C SER A 37 -0.08 -1.32 -17.99
N LEU A 38 0.77 -1.95 -17.14
CA LEU A 38 1.71 -1.40 -16.13
C LEU A 38 1.32 -0.92 -14.72
N PRO A 39 0.05 -0.76 -14.31
CA PRO A 39 -0.20 -0.05 -13.07
C PRO A 39 0.17 -0.87 -11.85
N LYS A 40 0.04 -2.21 -11.90
CA LYS A 40 0.26 -3.11 -10.76
C LYS A 40 1.59 -2.87 -10.03
N ILE A 41 2.60 -2.45 -10.78
CA ILE A 41 3.95 -2.16 -10.31
C ILE A 41 3.97 -0.92 -9.39
N LEU A 42 3.17 0.11 -9.73
CA LEU A 42 3.10 1.35 -8.97
C LEU A 42 2.53 1.14 -7.57
N GLU A 43 1.49 0.30 -7.42
CA GLU A 43 0.92 0.05 -6.09
C GLU A 43 1.91 -0.68 -5.16
N TYR A 44 2.72 -1.63 -5.67
CA TYR A 44 3.78 -2.26 -4.88
C TYR A 44 4.93 -1.30 -4.55
N MET A 45 5.33 -0.41 -5.49
CA MET A 45 6.30 0.64 -5.18
C MET A 45 5.79 1.57 -4.08
N LEU A 46 4.53 1.99 -4.16
CA LEU A 46 3.90 2.83 -3.14
C LEU A 46 3.87 2.12 -1.77
N LEU A 47 3.61 0.80 -1.74
CA LEU A 47 3.74 0.02 -0.50
C LEU A 47 5.16 0.08 0.05
N VAL A 48 6.18 -0.18 -0.77
CA VAL A 48 7.59 -0.11 -0.33
C VAL A 48 7.92 1.26 0.25
N PHE A 49 7.61 2.35 -0.46
CA PHE A 49 7.89 3.70 0.02
C PHE A 49 7.15 4.03 1.32
N THR A 50 5.87 3.67 1.42
CA THR A 50 5.07 3.92 2.61
C THR A 50 5.63 3.15 3.81
N GLN A 51 6.04 1.89 3.61
CA GLN A 51 6.63 1.08 4.67
C GLN A 51 8.01 1.57 5.11
N ILE A 52 8.82 2.14 4.21
CA ILE A 52 10.08 2.81 4.59
C ILE A 52 9.79 4.02 5.50
N ILE A 53 8.79 4.83 5.16
CA ILE A 53 8.39 5.99 5.98
C ILE A 53 7.90 5.53 7.36
N ILE A 54 7.03 4.51 7.40
CA ILE A 54 6.53 3.93 8.65
C ILE A 54 7.69 3.39 9.49
N LEU A 55 8.62 2.64 8.88
CA LEU A 55 9.80 2.12 9.57
C LEU A 55 10.67 3.23 10.19
N ILE A 56 10.89 4.33 9.47
CA ILE A 56 11.63 5.48 10.00
C ILE A 56 10.90 6.08 11.21
N LEU A 57 9.57 6.24 11.13
CA LEU A 57 8.77 6.75 12.24
C LEU A 57 8.79 5.79 13.45
N GLU A 58 8.71 4.48 13.23
CA GLU A 58 8.81 3.46 14.27
C GLU A 58 10.17 3.52 14.97
N ILE A 59 11.27 3.62 14.21
CA ILE A 59 12.62 3.77 14.77
C ILE A 59 12.73 5.06 15.60
N LEU A 60 12.19 6.18 15.12
CA LEU A 60 12.20 7.44 15.86
C LEU A 60 11.39 7.36 17.16
N ILE A 61 10.21 6.74 17.14
CA ILE A 61 9.38 6.54 18.32
C ILE A 61 10.13 5.64 19.33
N LEU A 62 10.70 4.52 18.87
CA LEU A 62 11.47 3.61 19.72
C LEU A 62 12.72 4.29 20.32
N TYR A 63 13.41 5.11 19.53
CA TYR A 63 14.58 5.87 20.01
C TYR A 63 14.21 6.85 21.13
N LEU A 64 13.13 7.62 20.92
CA LEU A 64 12.66 8.58 21.93
C LEU A 64 12.18 7.87 23.20
N LEU A 65 11.43 6.77 23.06
CA LEU A 65 11.00 5.99 24.22
C LEU A 65 12.19 5.30 24.92
N GLY A 66 13.19 4.86 24.17
CA GLY A 66 14.41 4.21 24.68
C GLY A 66 15.34 5.14 25.46
N LYS A 67 15.16 6.46 25.36
CA LYS A 67 15.93 7.44 26.15
C LYS A 67 15.62 7.36 27.65
N ASN A 68 14.44 6.88 28.00
CA ASN A 68 14.03 6.76 29.39
C ASN A 68 14.41 5.40 29.97
N LYS A 69 14.72 5.35 31.27
CA LYS A 69 14.83 4.08 31.98
C LYS A 69 13.45 3.47 32.09
N TRP A 70 13.23 2.35 31.43
CA TRP A 70 11.99 1.58 31.52
C TRP A 70 11.94 0.80 32.83
N THR A 71 11.55 1.48 33.91
CA THR A 71 11.22 0.86 35.19
C THR A 71 9.72 0.96 35.44
N PHE A 72 9.08 -0.15 35.83
CA PHE A 72 7.63 -0.22 36.10
C PHE A 72 7.27 0.34 37.49
N GLU A 73 8.04 1.29 37.99
CA GLU A 73 7.74 2.00 39.23
C GLU A 73 6.76 3.14 38.95
N GLY A 74 5.79 3.37 39.84
CA GLY A 74 4.68 4.30 39.61
C GLY A 74 5.11 5.72 39.20
N LYS A 75 6.20 6.24 39.76
CA LYS A 75 6.74 7.58 39.39
C LYS A 75 7.30 7.64 37.97
N TYR A 76 7.81 6.54 37.43
CA TYR A 76 8.36 6.50 36.07
C TYR A 76 7.26 6.35 35.02
N LEU A 77 6.15 5.66 35.37
CA LEU A 77 4.97 5.59 34.51
C LEU A 77 4.33 6.97 34.30
N GLU A 78 4.25 7.80 35.33
CA GLU A 78 3.76 9.18 35.20
C GLU A 78 4.64 10.02 34.26
N ASN A 79 5.96 9.86 34.35
CA ASN A 79 6.91 10.52 33.45
C ASN A 79 6.72 10.08 31.99
N ILE A 80 6.57 8.77 31.72
CA ILE A 80 6.31 8.25 30.38
C ILE A 80 4.99 8.81 29.81
N VAL A 81 3.92 8.83 30.61
CA VAL A 81 2.62 9.39 30.20
C VAL A 81 2.75 10.89 29.91
N SER A 82 3.53 11.62 30.71
CA SER A 82 3.77 13.05 30.48
C SER A 82 4.54 13.30 29.17
N GLU A 83 5.50 12.45 28.83
CA GLU A 83 6.27 12.55 27.60
C GLU A 83 5.45 12.22 26.36
N ILE A 84 4.64 11.15 26.40
CA ILE A 84 3.72 10.81 25.31
C ILE A 84 2.74 11.98 25.04
N LYS A 85 2.36 12.72 26.09
CA LYS A 85 1.53 13.93 25.96
C LYS A 85 2.28 15.13 25.38
N SER A 86 3.60 15.10 25.24
CA SER A 86 4.36 16.20 24.66
C SER A 86 4.07 16.37 23.16
N TYR A 87 4.32 17.58 22.66
CA TYR A 87 4.02 17.96 21.29
C TYR A 87 4.73 17.06 20.26
N THR A 88 5.99 16.70 20.52
CA THR A 88 6.81 15.86 19.62
C THR A 88 6.18 14.49 19.38
N TYR A 89 5.78 13.80 20.45
CA TYR A 89 5.14 12.48 20.34
C TYR A 89 3.77 12.56 19.65
N ARG A 90 3.00 13.64 19.90
CA ARG A 90 1.72 13.84 19.20
C ARG A 90 1.90 14.00 17.69
N ILE A 91 2.91 14.74 17.24
CA ILE A 91 3.19 14.89 15.81
C ILE A 91 3.61 13.54 15.22
N LEU A 92 4.57 12.85 15.84
CA LEU A 92 5.07 11.57 15.34
C LEU A 92 3.96 10.53 15.26
N PHE A 93 3.13 10.44 16.29
CA PHE A 93 1.98 9.53 16.31
C PHE A 93 0.95 9.90 15.23
N SER A 94 0.67 11.20 15.04
CA SER A 94 -0.25 11.65 14.00
C SER A 94 0.28 11.34 12.59
N ALA A 95 1.57 11.55 12.36
CA ALA A 95 2.23 11.21 11.10
C ALA A 95 2.23 9.70 10.83
N ALA A 96 2.51 8.89 11.86
CA ALA A 96 2.45 7.43 11.76
C ALA A 96 1.03 6.95 11.46
N LEU A 97 0.03 7.51 12.15
CA LEU A 97 -1.38 7.18 11.93
C LEU A 97 -1.84 7.53 10.50
N LEU A 98 -1.51 8.72 10.01
CA LEU A 98 -1.81 9.13 8.64
C LEU A 98 -1.12 8.24 7.60
N SER A 99 0.15 7.91 7.83
CA SER A 99 0.90 7.00 6.93
C SER A 99 0.26 5.62 6.90
N TYR A 100 -0.22 5.12 8.04
CA TYR A 100 -0.90 3.84 8.13
C TYR A 100 -2.28 3.86 7.46
N ILE A 101 -3.04 4.95 7.60
CA ILE A 101 -4.30 5.15 6.85
C ILE A 101 -4.03 5.12 5.34
N PHE A 102 -2.99 5.81 4.89
CA PHE A 102 -2.57 5.75 3.48
C PHE A 102 -2.19 4.33 3.06
N ALA A 103 -1.43 3.60 3.90
CA ALA A 103 -1.06 2.21 3.64
C ALA A 103 -2.30 1.30 3.48
N ILE A 104 -3.34 1.47 4.31
CA ILE A 104 -4.61 0.74 4.18
C ILE A 104 -5.24 0.97 2.81
N PHE A 105 -5.30 2.21 2.32
CA PHE A 105 -5.82 2.49 0.99
C PHE A 105 -5.01 1.76 -0.08
N VAL A 106 -3.67 1.83 -0.01
CA VAL A 106 -2.82 1.11 -0.97
C VAL A 106 -3.05 -0.41 -0.90
N CYS A 107 -3.23 -1.00 0.29
CA CYS A 107 -3.57 -2.41 0.44
C CYS A 107 -4.89 -2.77 -0.24
N ILE A 108 -5.95 -1.96 -0.07
CA ILE A 108 -7.23 -2.16 -0.76
C ILE A 108 -7.03 -2.16 -2.27
N HIS A 109 -6.24 -1.22 -2.79
CA HIS A 109 -5.90 -1.16 -4.20
C HIS A 109 -5.13 -2.42 -4.66
N VAL A 110 -4.16 -2.90 -3.88
CA VAL A 110 -3.42 -4.14 -4.16
C VAL A 110 -4.36 -5.34 -4.24
N TYR A 111 -5.30 -5.49 -3.31
CA TYR A 111 -6.31 -6.55 -3.37
C TYR A 111 -7.25 -6.43 -4.57
N TYR A 112 -7.57 -5.22 -4.99
CA TYR A 112 -8.43 -4.97 -6.14
C TYR A 112 -7.74 -5.27 -7.48
N ILE A 113 -6.41 -5.12 -7.56
CA ILE A 113 -5.64 -5.43 -8.77
C ILE A 113 -5.13 -6.87 -8.83
N LEU A 114 -5.09 -7.57 -7.69
CA LEU A 114 -4.70 -8.98 -7.61
C LEU A 114 -5.71 -9.81 -8.41
N ASP A 115 -5.26 -10.44 -9.50
CA ASP A 115 -6.14 -11.32 -10.25
C ASP A 115 -6.08 -12.75 -9.67
N LYS A 116 -7.19 -13.49 -9.74
CA LYS A 116 -7.26 -14.87 -9.26
C LYS A 116 -6.30 -15.80 -9.99
N THR A 117 -5.92 -15.44 -11.23
CA THR A 117 -5.10 -16.22 -12.16
C THR A 117 -3.59 -16.02 -12.00
N GLU A 118 -3.12 -15.12 -11.13
CA GLU A 118 -1.68 -14.86 -10.96
C GLU A 118 -0.99 -15.90 -10.05
N PHE A 119 0.09 -16.49 -10.55
CA PHE A 119 0.84 -17.57 -9.87
C PHE A 119 1.52 -17.10 -8.57
N TYR A 120 1.98 -15.84 -8.52
CA TYR A 120 2.69 -15.28 -7.36
C TYR A 120 1.83 -14.34 -6.50
N LYS A 121 0.50 -14.43 -6.57
CA LYS A 121 -0.41 -13.60 -5.78
C LYS A 121 -0.18 -13.65 -4.27
N TRP A 122 0.36 -14.77 -3.78
CA TRP A 122 0.62 -14.99 -2.36
C TRP A 122 1.62 -13.98 -1.79
N SER A 123 2.62 -13.52 -2.55
CA SER A 123 3.59 -12.54 -2.06
C SER A 123 2.95 -11.18 -1.82
N GLY A 124 2.03 -10.75 -2.70
CA GLY A 124 1.22 -9.54 -2.51
C GLY A 124 0.30 -9.63 -1.29
N ILE A 125 -0.34 -10.78 -1.07
CA ILE A 125 -1.18 -11.02 0.11
C ILE A 125 -0.34 -10.94 1.39
N ILE A 126 0.78 -11.68 1.44
CA ILE A 126 1.69 -11.67 2.60
C ILE A 126 2.23 -10.25 2.86
N ALA A 127 2.61 -9.52 1.81
CA ALA A 127 3.04 -8.13 1.94
C ALA A 127 1.98 -7.28 2.64
N THR A 128 0.71 -7.33 2.19
CA THR A 128 -0.37 -6.56 2.83
C THR A 128 -0.67 -7.02 4.27
N ILE A 129 -0.49 -8.30 4.59
CA ILE A 129 -0.64 -8.78 5.98
C ILE A 129 0.43 -8.14 6.87
N PHE A 130 1.70 -8.14 6.44
CA PHE A 130 2.77 -7.51 7.22
C PHE A 130 2.64 -6.00 7.32
N VAL A 131 2.14 -5.33 6.26
CA VAL A 131 1.77 -3.91 6.31
C VAL A 131 0.75 -3.67 7.42
N LEU A 132 -0.29 -4.51 7.52
CA LEU A 132 -1.35 -4.35 8.51
C LEU A 132 -0.92 -4.76 9.93
N THR A 133 0.06 -5.64 10.11
CA THR A 133 0.53 -6.07 11.44
C THR A 133 1.68 -5.24 12.01
N PHE A 134 2.04 -4.11 11.39
CA PHE A 134 3.15 -3.25 11.81
C PHE A 134 4.53 -3.95 11.77
N PHE A 135 4.70 -4.92 10.87
CA PHE A 135 5.98 -5.60 10.64
C PHE A 135 6.66 -5.03 9.39
N SER A 136 7.02 -3.75 9.46
CA SER A 136 7.53 -2.94 8.34
C SER A 136 8.71 -3.58 7.57
N PRO A 137 9.73 -4.20 8.20
CA PRO A 137 10.83 -4.82 7.46
C PRO A 137 10.39 -5.99 6.58
N LEU A 138 9.53 -6.86 7.10
CA LEU A 138 8.99 -7.98 6.33
C LEU A 138 8.04 -7.48 5.25
N ALA A 139 7.23 -6.47 5.55
CA ALA A 139 6.36 -5.82 4.57
C ALA A 139 7.15 -5.29 3.36
N ILE A 140 8.31 -4.67 3.59
CA ILE A 140 9.21 -4.19 2.53
C ILE A 140 9.72 -5.34 1.68
N ILE A 141 10.27 -6.40 2.30
CA ILE A 141 10.84 -7.56 1.58
C ILE A 141 9.77 -8.20 0.69
N PHE A 142 8.59 -8.49 1.22
CA PHE A 142 7.53 -9.14 0.45
C PHE A 142 6.93 -8.20 -0.61
N SER A 143 6.89 -6.89 -0.38
CA SER A 143 6.46 -5.91 -1.38
C SER A 143 7.44 -5.83 -2.55
N ILE A 144 8.76 -5.89 -2.30
CA ILE A 144 9.79 -5.95 -3.35
C ILE A 144 9.67 -7.26 -4.15
N VAL A 145 9.49 -8.40 -3.47
CA VAL A 145 9.28 -9.68 -4.17
C VAL A 145 8.02 -9.64 -5.03
N ALA A 146 6.93 -9.06 -4.53
CA ALA A 146 5.70 -8.88 -5.29
C ALA A 146 5.89 -7.95 -6.49
N TYR A 147 6.65 -6.86 -6.33
CA TYR A 147 7.04 -5.96 -7.41
C TYR A 147 7.79 -6.71 -8.52
N GLU A 148 8.89 -7.41 -8.19
CA GLU A 148 9.73 -8.14 -9.16
C GLU A 148 8.94 -9.22 -9.91
N LYS A 149 8.14 -9.99 -9.19
CA LYS A 149 7.35 -11.08 -9.81
C LYS A 149 6.24 -10.56 -10.70
N ASN A 150 5.67 -9.39 -10.43
CA ASN A 150 4.72 -8.77 -11.33
C ASN A 150 5.41 -8.13 -12.53
N LEU A 151 6.60 -7.54 -12.36
CA LEU A 151 7.38 -6.96 -13.46
C LEU A 151 7.68 -8.01 -14.54
N ILE A 152 8.15 -9.20 -14.15
CA ILE A 152 8.43 -10.33 -15.07
C ILE A 152 7.20 -10.79 -15.87
N VAL A 153 5.99 -10.62 -15.32
CA VAL A 153 4.74 -11.06 -15.98
C VAL A 153 4.26 -10.04 -17.03
N PHE A 154 4.75 -8.80 -16.97
CA PHE A 154 4.36 -7.71 -17.88
C PHE A 154 5.43 -7.34 -18.92
N GLU A 155 6.63 -7.94 -18.86
CA GLU A 155 7.59 -8.00 -19.98
C GLU A 155 7.16 -9.05 -21.02
#